data_AF-A0A934S746-F1
#
_entry.id   AF-A0A934S746-F1
#
_cell.length_a   1.000
_cell.length_b   1.000
_cell.length_c   1.000
_cell.angle_alpha   90.00
_cell.angle_beta   90.00
_cell.angle_gamma   90.00
#
_symmetry.space_group_name_H-M   'P 1'
#
loop_
_entity.id
_entity.type
_entity.pdbx_description
1 polymer ?
#
loop_
_entity_poly.entity_id
_entity_poly.type
_entity_poly.pdbx_seq_one_letter_code
_entity_poly.pdbx_strand_id
1 'polypeptide(L)'
;MPVIVNLKAIYHIIQDHFNYLNRIDASSRPQERSGEIKPGSVVMTLPEMDRDLYFVHDVLSITNNAGVGAWIHYHRDDDGWIDDAARAYHAIGHHQAADGILAARDHYDHHAPHLDNVDFSPFDDNIMCEDEAICRSLYQHLTSRHFLFRGQEQPVSQHKETTQRE
;
A
#
# COMPACT_ATOMS: atom_id res chain seq x y z
N MET A 1 12.82 24.71 -4.63
CA MET A 1 11.41 24.97 -4.99
C MET A 1 10.70 23.63 -4.99
N PRO A 2 9.58 23.44 -4.28
CA PRO A 2 8.87 22.16 -4.33
C PRO A 2 8.32 21.99 -5.75
N VAL A 3 8.66 20.88 -6.40
CA VAL A 3 8.03 20.49 -7.66
C VAL A 3 6.56 20.28 -7.34
N ILE A 4 5.68 21.10 -7.91
CA ILE A 4 4.24 20.87 -7.84
C ILE A 4 3.97 19.63 -8.70
N VAL A 5 4.06 18.45 -8.10
CA VAL A 5 3.62 17.22 -8.73
C VAL A 5 2.09 17.24 -8.72
N ASN A 6 1.48 17.31 -9.91
CA ASN A 6 0.03 17.18 -10.04
C ASN A 6 -0.40 15.81 -9.50
N LEU A 7 -1.53 15.75 -8.79
CA LEU A 7 -2.09 14.54 -8.21
C LEU A 7 -2.14 13.34 -9.17
N LYS A 8 -2.47 13.57 -10.44
CA LYS A 8 -2.45 12.51 -11.46
C LYS A 8 -1.07 11.85 -11.59
N ALA A 9 0.00 12.64 -11.54
CA ALA A 9 1.36 12.11 -11.59
C ALA A 9 1.73 11.37 -10.30
N ILE A 10 1.25 11.83 -9.13
CA ILE A 10 1.40 11.11 -7.86
C ILE A 10 0.78 9.71 -7.95
N TYR A 11 -0.47 9.62 -8.42
CA TYR A 11 -1.15 8.33 -8.60
C TYR A 11 -0.37 7.40 -9.54
N HIS A 12 0.10 7.90 -10.69
CA HIS A 12 0.88 7.08 -11.62
C HIS A 12 2.18 6.56 -10.99
N ILE A 13 2.92 7.40 -10.26
CA ILE A 13 4.16 6.99 -9.60
C ILE A 13 3.90 5.90 -8.55
N ILE A 14 2.89 6.09 -7.71
CA ILE A 14 2.52 5.12 -6.67
C ILE A 14 2.05 3.81 -7.31
N GLN A 15 1.15 3.89 -8.31
CA GLN A 15 0.62 2.73 -9.02
C GLN A 15 1.72 1.93 -9.71
N ASP A 16 2.66 2.59 -10.38
CA ASP A 16 3.76 1.92 -11.08
C ASP A 16 4.68 1.19 -10.10
N HIS A 17 4.93 1.79 -8.93
CA HIS A 17 5.71 1.16 -7.88
C HIS A 17 4.97 0.00 -7.21
N PHE A 18 3.69 0.17 -6.91
CA PHE A 18 2.82 -0.89 -6.42
C PHE A 18 2.81 -2.09 -7.38
N ASN A 19 2.63 -1.85 -8.67
CA ASN A 19 2.65 -2.89 -9.70
C ASN A 19 3.98 -3.68 -9.72
N TYR A 20 5.10 -3.02 -9.41
CA TYR A 20 6.39 -3.68 -9.27
C TYR A 20 6.44 -4.58 -8.03
N LEU A 21 6.03 -4.07 -6.86
CA LEU A 21 5.98 -4.85 -5.63
C LEU A 21 5.02 -6.05 -5.74
N ASN A 22 3.84 -5.84 -6.34
CA ASN A 22 2.85 -6.89 -6.57
C ASN A 22 3.39 -8.02 -7.47
N ARG A 23 4.24 -7.70 -8.46
CA ARG A 23 4.91 -8.73 -9.27
C ARG A 23 5.92 -9.53 -8.45
N ILE A 24 6.63 -8.89 -7.51
CA ILE A 24 7.56 -9.59 -6.62
C ILE A 24 6.79 -10.54 -5.70
N ASP A 25 5.68 -10.09 -5.10
CA ASP A 25 4.82 -10.93 -4.27
C ASP A 25 4.25 -12.11 -5.06
N ALA A 26 3.66 -11.85 -6.22
CA ALA A 26 3.12 -12.91 -7.09
C ALA A 26 4.19 -13.93 -7.52
N SER A 27 5.42 -13.49 -7.77
CA SER A 27 6.54 -14.37 -8.17
C SER A 27 7.11 -15.18 -7.01
N SER A 28 6.85 -14.76 -5.78
CA SER A 28 7.33 -15.42 -4.55
C SER A 28 6.36 -16.48 -4.04
N ARG A 29 5.10 -16.48 -4.52
CA ARG A 29 4.11 -17.52 -4.22
C ARG A 29 4.46 -18.80 -5.01
N PRO A 30 4.67 -19.95 -4.34
CA PRO A 30 4.77 -21.24 -5.01
C PRO A 30 3.52 -21.45 -5.87
N GLN A 31 3.71 -21.91 -7.10
CA GLN A 31 2.62 -22.33 -7.96
C GLN A 31 1.83 -23.42 -7.22
N GLU A 32 0.61 -23.12 -6.78
CA GLU A 32 -0.25 -24.04 -6.04
C GLU A 32 -0.52 -25.30 -6.87
N ARG A 33 0.28 -26.34 -6.64
CA ARG A 33 -0.17 -27.73 -6.75
C ARG A 33 -0.35 -28.17 -5.30
N SER A 34 -1.56 -28.58 -4.95
CA SER A 34 -1.99 -29.06 -3.62
C SER A 34 -1.99 -28.04 -2.48
N GLY A 35 -3.12 -27.33 -2.34
CA GLY A 35 -4.04 -27.51 -1.20
C GLY A 35 -3.64 -27.04 0.19
N GLU A 36 -2.39 -26.77 0.53
CA GLU A 36 -2.05 -26.38 1.91
C GLU A 36 -0.72 -25.62 2.00
N ILE A 37 -0.73 -24.59 2.86
CA ILE A 37 0.29 -23.58 3.17
C ILE A 37 0.42 -22.47 2.12
N LYS A 38 -0.36 -21.38 2.29
CA LYS A 38 0.01 -20.06 1.77
C LYS A 38 1.33 -19.67 2.44
N PRO A 39 2.44 -19.53 1.71
CA PRO A 39 3.62 -18.88 2.29
C PRO A 39 3.22 -17.46 2.68
N GLY A 40 3.72 -16.99 3.83
CA GLY A 40 3.53 -15.60 4.24
C GLY A 40 3.91 -14.67 3.09
N SER A 41 3.04 -13.70 2.81
CA SER A 41 3.27 -12.75 1.72
C SER A 41 4.65 -12.09 1.89
N VAL A 42 5.39 -11.99 0.77
CA VAL A 42 6.72 -11.35 0.79
C VAL A 42 6.62 -9.88 1.19
N VAL A 43 5.41 -9.29 1.10
CA VAL A 43 5.08 -7.93 1.53
C VAL A 43 5.52 -7.68 2.97
N MET A 44 5.34 -8.66 3.87
CA MET A 44 5.72 -8.52 5.29
C MET A 44 7.23 -8.42 5.50
N THR A 45 8.02 -8.85 4.52
CA THR A 45 9.49 -8.79 4.54
C THR A 45 10.07 -7.60 3.78
N LEU A 46 9.23 -6.80 3.12
CA LEU A 46 9.65 -5.61 2.41
C LEU A 46 10.19 -4.54 3.39
N PRO A 47 11.11 -3.67 2.93
CA PRO A 47 11.46 -2.46 3.66
C PRO A 47 10.21 -1.66 4.06
N GLU A 48 10.27 -0.98 5.21
CA GLU A 48 9.12 -0.27 5.80
C GLU A 48 8.39 0.63 4.79
N MET A 49 9.12 1.39 3.97
CA MET A 49 8.53 2.32 2.99
C MET A 49 7.85 1.61 1.81
N ASP A 50 8.42 0.51 1.33
CA ASP A 50 7.81 -0.31 0.29
C ASP A 50 6.52 -0.95 0.82
N ARG A 51 6.56 -1.42 2.06
CA ARG A 51 5.42 -2.03 2.74
C ARG A 51 4.30 -1.01 3.01
N ASP A 52 4.64 0.19 3.50
CA ASP A 52 3.67 1.26 3.71
C ASP A 52 2.98 1.66 2.39
N LEU A 53 3.77 1.81 1.31
CA LEU A 53 3.23 2.05 -0.03
C LEU A 53 2.29 0.93 -0.46
N TYR A 54 2.71 -0.32 -0.29
CA TYR A 54 1.92 -1.48 -0.68
C TYR A 54 0.57 -1.48 0.04
N PHE A 55 0.56 -1.42 1.37
CA PHE A 55 -0.67 -1.49 2.15
C PHE A 55 -1.62 -0.32 1.89
N VAL A 56 -1.10 0.91 1.87
CA VAL A 56 -1.97 2.08 1.66
C VAL A 56 -2.61 2.02 0.27
N HIS A 57 -1.84 1.67 -0.77
CA HIS A 57 -2.37 1.56 -2.13
C HIS A 57 -3.36 0.40 -2.28
N ASP A 58 -3.07 -0.75 -1.69
CA ASP A 58 -3.92 -1.94 -1.77
C ASP A 58 -5.27 -1.72 -1.08
N VAL A 59 -5.27 -1.17 0.14
CA VAL A 59 -6.50 -0.77 0.86
C VAL A 59 -7.30 0.24 0.04
N LEU A 60 -6.67 1.31 -0.47
CA LEU A 60 -7.36 2.32 -1.27
C LEU A 60 -7.99 1.70 -2.52
N SER A 61 -7.24 0.88 -3.24
CA SER A 61 -7.66 0.31 -4.52
C SER A 61 -8.85 -0.62 -4.36
N ILE A 62 -8.80 -1.51 -3.37
CA ILE A 62 -9.87 -2.48 -3.14
C ILE A 62 -11.07 -1.79 -2.50
N THR A 63 -10.87 -0.89 -1.54
CA THR A 63 -11.97 -0.14 -0.89
C THR A 63 -12.74 0.70 -1.92
N ASN A 64 -12.04 1.45 -2.79
CA ASN A 64 -12.70 2.23 -3.84
C ASN A 64 -13.46 1.37 -4.87
N ASN A 65 -13.11 0.09 -5.02
CA ASN A 65 -13.73 -0.80 -5.99
C ASN A 65 -14.85 -1.68 -5.39
N ALA A 66 -14.69 -2.12 -4.14
CA ALA A 66 -15.52 -3.17 -3.53
C ALA A 66 -15.83 -2.93 -2.04
N GLY A 67 -15.40 -1.81 -1.45
CA GLY A 67 -15.55 -1.50 -0.04
C GLY A 67 -14.49 -2.18 0.85
N VAL A 68 -14.31 -1.64 2.05
CA VAL A 68 -13.32 -2.08 3.04
C VAL A 68 -13.66 -3.47 3.57
N GLY A 69 -14.95 -3.82 3.64
CA GLY A 69 -15.39 -5.17 4.01
C GLY A 69 -14.84 -6.25 3.06
N ALA A 70 -14.79 -5.97 1.75
CA ALA A 70 -14.19 -6.87 0.77
C ALA A 70 -12.66 -6.97 0.95
N TRP A 71 -12.00 -5.85 1.26
CA TRP A 71 -10.56 -5.85 1.57
C TRP A 71 -10.23 -6.69 2.82
N ILE A 72 -10.99 -6.51 3.91
CA ILE A 72 -10.86 -7.32 5.13
C ILE A 72 -11.09 -8.80 4.83
N HIS A 73 -12.15 -9.14 4.08
CA HIS A 73 -12.43 -10.53 3.68
C HIS A 73 -11.28 -11.18 2.91
N TYR A 74 -10.60 -10.41 2.06
CA TYR A 74 -9.52 -10.92 1.23
C TYR A 74 -8.23 -11.16 2.04
N HIS A 75 -7.96 -10.37 3.08
CA HIS A 75 -6.70 -10.41 3.85
C HIS A 75 -6.80 -10.96 5.28
N ARG A 76 -8.00 -11.25 5.79
CA ARG A 76 -8.22 -11.76 7.16
C ARG A 76 -7.40 -12.98 7.55
N ASP A 77 -7.09 -13.85 6.59
CA ASP A 77 -6.36 -15.10 6.84
C ASP A 77 -4.84 -14.89 6.70
N ASP A 78 -4.38 -13.68 6.36
CA ASP A 78 -2.97 -13.33 6.24
C ASP A 78 -2.51 -12.62 7.52
N ASP A 79 -1.74 -13.32 8.36
CA ASP A 79 -1.32 -12.83 9.67
C ASP A 79 -0.63 -11.46 9.61
N GLY A 80 -1.15 -10.51 10.42
CA GLY A 80 -0.59 -9.18 10.58
C GLY A 80 -0.88 -8.19 9.44
N TRP A 81 -1.55 -8.60 8.35
CA TRP A 81 -1.85 -7.71 7.22
C TRP A 81 -2.70 -6.51 7.62
N ILE A 82 -3.80 -6.76 8.34
CA ILE A 82 -4.74 -5.70 8.73
C ILE A 82 -4.07 -4.71 9.70
N ASP A 83 -3.32 -5.22 10.66
CA ASP A 83 -2.63 -4.41 11.67
C ASP A 83 -1.50 -3.58 11.05
N ASP A 84 -0.74 -4.16 10.11
CA ASP A 84 0.32 -3.44 9.40
C ASP A 84 -0.24 -2.39 8.42
N ALA A 85 -1.40 -2.65 7.81
CA ALA A 85 -2.09 -1.65 7.00
C ALA A 85 -2.55 -0.46 7.86
N ALA A 86 -3.23 -0.71 8.99
CA ALA A 86 -3.61 0.35 9.91
C ALA A 86 -2.40 1.15 10.40
N ARG A 87 -1.27 0.49 10.70
CA ARG A 87 -0.01 1.15 11.05
C ARG A 87 0.51 2.04 9.91
N ALA A 88 0.44 1.60 8.66
CA ALA A 88 0.85 2.41 7.51
C ALA A 88 -0.01 3.68 7.37
N TYR A 89 -1.32 3.58 7.54
CA TYR A 89 -2.24 4.74 7.56
C TYR A 89 -1.90 5.71 8.69
N HIS A 90 -1.60 5.20 9.89
CA HIS A 90 -1.14 6.02 10.99
C HIS A 90 0.19 6.71 10.69
N ALA A 91 1.13 6.04 10.02
CA ALA A 91 2.44 6.59 9.66
C ALA A 91 2.34 7.77 8.68
N ILE A 92 1.33 7.76 7.80
CA ILE A 92 1.06 8.85 6.86
C ILE A 92 0.10 9.92 7.42
N GLY A 93 -0.27 9.84 8.71
CA GLY A 93 -1.09 10.84 9.40
C GLY A 93 -2.61 10.67 9.25
N HIS A 94 -3.07 9.54 8.70
CA HIS A 94 -4.49 9.23 8.47
C HIS A 94 -5.04 8.33 9.57
N HIS A 95 -5.05 8.85 10.81
CA HIS A 95 -5.43 8.09 12.01
C HIS A 95 -6.90 7.60 11.96
N GLN A 96 -7.82 8.42 11.46
CA GLN A 96 -9.23 8.04 11.34
C GLN A 96 -9.44 6.88 10.36
N ALA A 97 -8.70 6.86 9.24
CA ALA A 97 -8.71 5.74 8.31
C ALA A 97 -8.13 4.48 8.95
N ALA A 98 -7.03 4.61 9.70
CA ALA A 98 -6.44 3.50 10.46
C ALA A 98 -7.43 2.90 11.47
N ASP A 99 -8.06 3.74 12.28
CA ASP A 99 -9.08 3.34 13.25
C ASP A 99 -10.29 2.71 12.55
N GLY A 100 -10.69 3.25 11.39
CA GLY A 100 -11.76 2.71 10.54
C GLY A 100 -11.46 1.31 10.01
N ILE A 101 -10.22 1.04 9.60
CA ILE A 101 -9.77 -0.30 9.17
C ILE A 101 -9.88 -1.31 10.32
N LEU A 102 -9.41 -0.94 11.52
CA LEU A 102 -9.47 -1.81 12.69
C LEU A 102 -10.91 -2.04 13.15
N ALA A 103 -11.74 -1.00 13.14
CA ALA A 103 -13.16 -1.12 13.44
C ALA A 103 -13.90 -1.99 12.41
N ALA A 104 -13.55 -1.89 11.12
CA ALA A 104 -14.09 -2.74 10.07
C ALA A 104 -13.70 -4.22 10.28
N ARG A 105 -12.47 -4.49 10.72
CA ARG A 105 -12.03 -5.84 11.12
C ARG A 105 -12.88 -6.37 12.26
N ASP A 106 -13.01 -5.62 13.35
CA ASP A 106 -13.80 -6.05 14.51
C ASP A 106 -15.27 -6.29 14.13
N HIS A 107 -15.81 -5.42 13.28
CA HIS A 107 -17.16 -5.55 12.75
C HIS A 107 -17.31 -6.81 11.89
N TYR A 108 -16.34 -7.07 11.02
CA TYR A 108 -16.28 -8.27 10.20
C TYR A 108 -16.22 -9.53 11.07
N ASP A 109 -15.31 -9.60 12.04
CA ASP A 109 -15.10 -10.77 12.91
C ASP A 109 -16.36 -11.08 13.73
N HIS A 110 -17.10 -10.04 14.15
CA HIS A 110 -18.36 -10.20 14.88
C HIS A 110 -19.50 -10.75 14.01
N HIS A 111 -19.47 -10.55 12.68
CA HIS A 111 -20.52 -10.91 11.74
C HIS A 111 -20.10 -11.96 10.70
N ALA A 112 -18.90 -12.53 10.82
CA ALA A 112 -18.24 -13.38 9.84
C ALA A 112 -19.03 -14.61 9.32
N PRO A 113 -20.00 -15.22 10.02
CA PRO A 113 -20.81 -16.26 9.39
C PRO A 113 -21.87 -15.75 8.38
N HIS A 114 -22.13 -14.43 8.28
CA HIS A 114 -23.26 -13.86 7.50
C HIS A 114 -22.93 -12.57 6.72
N LEU A 115 -21.86 -12.58 5.94
CA LEU A 115 -21.35 -11.39 5.22
C LEU A 115 -22.33 -10.74 4.23
N ASP A 116 -23.29 -11.49 3.70
CA ASP A 116 -24.21 -11.01 2.66
C ASP A 116 -25.11 -9.84 3.11
N ASN A 117 -25.19 -9.55 4.42
CA ASN A 117 -26.02 -8.48 4.99
C ASN A 117 -25.25 -7.54 5.92
N VAL A 118 -23.91 -7.54 5.87
CA VAL A 118 -23.10 -6.69 6.75
C VAL A 118 -22.82 -5.37 6.05
N ASP A 119 -23.25 -4.28 6.66
CA ASP A 119 -23.05 -2.93 6.16
C ASP A 119 -21.69 -2.38 6.59
N PHE A 120 -20.78 -2.24 5.63
CA PHE A 120 -19.45 -1.64 5.84
C PHE A 120 -19.37 -0.16 5.46
N SER A 121 -20.46 0.44 4.95
CA SER A 121 -20.46 1.83 4.50
C SER A 121 -19.97 2.85 5.56
N PRO A 122 -20.23 2.69 6.87
CA PRO A 122 -19.72 3.62 7.87
C PRO A 122 -18.19 3.64 7.99
N PHE A 123 -17.50 2.59 7.52
CA PHE A 123 -16.05 2.48 7.55
C PHE A 123 -15.43 2.91 6.22
N ASP A 124 -16.13 2.69 5.10
CA ASP A 124 -15.70 3.08 3.76
C ASP A 124 -15.44 4.59 3.66
N ASP A 125 -16.31 5.41 4.27
CA ASP A 125 -16.21 6.87 4.22
C ASP A 125 -14.86 7.40 4.77
N ASN A 126 -14.27 6.72 5.77
CA ASN A 126 -12.99 7.12 6.34
C ASN A 126 -11.81 6.95 5.37
N ILE A 127 -12.00 6.21 4.29
CA ILE A 127 -10.98 5.88 3.29
C ILE A 127 -11.34 6.52 1.94
N MET A 128 -12.57 6.34 1.47
CA MET A 128 -13.01 6.77 0.14
C MET A 128 -13.16 8.29 0.02
N CYS A 129 -13.59 8.98 1.08
CA CYS A 129 -13.75 10.44 1.03
C CYS A 129 -12.42 11.20 1.08
N GLU A 130 -11.34 10.54 1.49
CA GLU A 130 -10.01 11.12 1.71
C GLU A 130 -8.97 10.59 0.71
N ASP A 131 -9.38 9.89 -0.35
CA ASP A 131 -8.49 9.16 -1.26
C ASP A 131 -7.36 10.05 -1.85
N GLU A 132 -7.68 11.27 -2.28
CA GLU A 132 -6.71 12.24 -2.77
C GLU A 132 -5.73 12.68 -1.67
N ALA A 133 -6.24 12.91 -0.46
CA ALA A 133 -5.45 13.35 0.68
C ALA A 133 -4.51 12.25 1.17
N ILE A 134 -5.00 11.00 1.20
CA ILE A 134 -4.23 9.80 1.52
C ILE A 134 -3.10 9.63 0.50
N CYS A 135 -3.38 9.69 -0.80
CA CYS A 135 -2.33 9.56 -1.82
C CYS A 135 -1.28 10.67 -1.77
N ARG A 136 -1.68 11.91 -1.48
CA ARG A 136 -0.71 13.01 -1.28
C ARG A 136 0.15 12.78 -0.04
N SER A 137 -0.46 12.34 1.06
CA SER A 137 0.24 12.12 2.32
C SER A 137 1.21 10.95 2.23
N LEU A 138 0.82 9.87 1.54
CA LEU A 138 1.70 8.76 1.22
C LEU A 138 2.90 9.24 0.39
N TYR A 139 2.67 10.00 -0.68
CA TYR A 139 3.76 10.52 -1.51
C TYR A 139 4.72 11.42 -0.70
N GLN A 140 4.18 12.28 0.16
CA GLN A 140 4.99 13.13 1.05
C GLN A 140 5.78 12.32 2.07
N HIS A 141 5.16 11.33 2.71
CA HIS A 141 5.82 10.40 3.63
C HIS A 141 7.04 9.73 2.98
N LEU A 142 6.84 9.15 1.79
CA LEU A 142 7.90 8.48 1.04
C LEU A 142 9.02 9.45 0.62
N THR A 143 8.67 10.57 0.01
CA THR A 143 9.68 11.52 -0.50
C THR A 143 10.44 12.24 0.61
N SER A 144 9.80 12.51 1.76
CA SER A 144 10.46 13.13 2.93
C SER A 144 11.57 12.24 3.52
N ARG A 145 11.50 10.93 3.27
CA ARG A 145 12.46 9.92 3.72
C ARG A 145 13.43 9.49 2.61
N HIS A 146 13.52 10.26 1.54
CA HIS A 146 14.38 9.98 0.38
C HIS A 146 14.08 8.65 -0.32
N PHE A 147 12.82 8.21 -0.30
CA PHE A 147 12.39 7.03 -1.02
C PHE A 147 12.64 7.18 -2.53
N LEU A 148 13.23 6.14 -3.13
CA LEU A 148 13.54 6.12 -4.56
C LEU A 148 12.49 5.28 -5.28
N PHE A 149 11.57 5.95 -5.97
CA PHE A 149 10.62 5.27 -6.84
C PHE A 149 11.35 4.61 -8.01
N ARG A 150 10.90 3.42 -8.38
CA ARG A 150 11.37 2.70 -9.57
C ARG A 150 11.31 3.60 -10.80
N GLY A 151 12.42 3.69 -11.55
CA GLY A 151 12.53 4.55 -12.73
C GLY A 151 13.00 5.98 -12.44
N GLN A 152 13.19 6.34 -11.17
CA GLN A 152 13.94 7.53 -10.75
C GLN A 152 15.37 7.13 -10.35
N GLU A 153 16.12 6.51 -11.28
CA GLU A 153 17.56 6.38 -11.10
C GLU A 153 18.16 7.78 -11.02
N GLN A 154 18.90 8.07 -9.94
CA GLN A 154 19.71 9.28 -9.89
C GLN A 154 20.63 9.30 -11.11
N PRO A 155 20.80 10.43 -11.82
CA PRO A 155 21.80 10.51 -12.87
C PRO A 155 23.15 10.22 -12.21
N VAL A 156 23.72 9.06 -12.55
CA VAL A 156 25.11 8.73 -12.23
C VAL A 156 25.92 9.90 -12.77
N SER A 157 26.42 10.73 -11.87
CA SER A 157 27.34 11.80 -12.23
C SER A 157 28.56 11.10 -12.80
N GLN A 158 28.62 10.99 -14.13
CA GLN A 158 29.83 10.69 -14.85
C GLN A 158 30.77 11.87 -14.60
N HIS A 159 31.51 11.81 -13.49
CA HIS A 159 32.73 12.57 -13.35
C HIS A 159 33.62 12.17 -14.53
N LYS A 160 33.67 13.06 -15.52
CA LYS A 160 34.70 13.05 -16.55
C LYS A 160 36.04 13.27 -15.85
N GLU A 161 36.73 12.19 -15.51
CA GLU A 161 38.18 12.25 -15.35
C GLU A 161 38.79 12.33 -16.76
N THR A 162 38.89 13.55 -17.25
CA THR A 162 39.76 13.90 -18.37
C THR A 162 41.20 13.75 -17.87
N THR A 163 41.75 12.54 -17.92
CA THR A 163 43.20 12.38 -17.79
C THR A 163 43.82 12.66 -19.16
N GLN A 164 44.19 13.92 -19.37
CA GLN A 164 45.26 14.26 -20.30
C GLN A 164 46.56 13.70 -19.69
N ARG A 165 47.17 12.74 -20.38
CA ARG A 165 48.61 12.48 -20.24
C ARG A 165 49.26 12.92 -21.55
N GLU A 166 50.02 13.99 -21.42
CA GLU A 166 51.12 14.38 -22.30
C GLU A 166 52.21 13.29 -22.33
#